data_AF-A0A0G0RRT9-F1
#
_entry.id   AF-A0A0G0RRT9-F1
#
_cell.length_a   1.000
_cell.length_b   1.000
_cell.length_c   1.000
_cell.angle_alpha   90.00
_cell.angle_beta   90.00
_cell.angle_gamma   90.00
#
_symmetry.space_group_name_H-M   'P 1'
#
loop_
_entity.id
_entity.type
_entity.pdbx_description
1 polymer ?
#
loop_
_entity_poly.entity_id
_entity_poly.type
_entity_poly.pdbx_seq_one_letter_code
_entity_poly.pdbx_strand_id
1 'polypeptide(L)'
;NSIVLDLGAGYCNFINHIVAKEKHASDISEIIRQNAEKGVICHIQDCAELSDISDEKFDIVFESNLLEHLDSDHIEKTLEEILRVLKKGGRFIAMQPNFTYLYKNYFDDYTHKTILSHVSFENLLKNYGFEIENMEPKFLPATFFDLGDTALANSFLKKEDLGKPEPKYPLKVYFCDNCGLNQLTDVVEPKILFKDYVYFSSDMPVLPEHFRNYANEVVSNFTTSTNDLVVEIGSNDGLLLGAIKNLGVKVLGVDPAENIAKIANEKGVTTIRLDSSCRRRGLHV
;
A
#
# COMPACT_ATOMS: atom_id res chain seq x y z
N ASN A 1 18.09 -5.19 18.53
CA ASN A 1 18.82 -3.99 18.07
C ASN A 1 19.94 -4.46 17.14
N SER A 2 19.62 -4.61 15.86
CA SER A 2 20.44 -5.32 14.85
C SER A 2 21.35 -4.37 14.07
N ILE A 3 22.47 -4.87 13.53
CA ILE A 3 23.33 -4.21 12.54
C ILE A 3 22.89 -4.72 11.16
N VAL A 4 22.49 -3.80 10.27
CA VAL A 4 21.87 -4.14 8.98
C VAL A 4 22.69 -3.61 7.82
N LEU A 5 22.89 -4.43 6.80
CA LEU A 5 23.43 -4.05 5.48
C LEU A 5 22.30 -4.07 4.44
N ASP A 6 22.15 -2.98 3.71
CA ASP A 6 21.36 -2.86 2.48
C ASP A 6 22.33 -2.94 1.28
N LEU A 7 22.29 -4.06 0.55
CA LEU A 7 23.19 -4.39 -0.55
C LEU A 7 22.50 -4.10 -1.88
N GLY A 8 23.12 -3.26 -2.72
CA GLY A 8 22.44 -2.67 -3.89
C GLY A 8 21.49 -1.54 -3.47
N ALA A 9 21.90 -0.72 -2.49
CA ALA A 9 21.01 0.23 -1.82
C ALA A 9 20.43 1.32 -2.73
N GLY A 10 21.06 1.65 -3.87
CA GLY A 10 20.60 2.65 -4.82
C GLY A 10 20.22 3.99 -4.18
N TYR A 11 18.92 4.32 -4.16
CA TYR A 11 18.41 5.54 -3.55
C TYR A 11 18.24 5.46 -2.01
N CYS A 12 18.74 4.42 -1.36
CA CYS A 12 18.67 4.21 0.10
C CYS A 12 17.24 4.17 0.67
N ASN A 13 16.25 3.86 -0.16
CA ASN A 13 14.84 3.87 0.24
C ASN A 13 14.57 2.92 1.41
N PHE A 14 15.13 1.70 1.39
CA PHE A 14 14.94 0.75 2.48
C PHE A 14 15.71 1.19 3.73
N ILE A 15 17.04 1.31 3.63
CA ILE A 15 17.91 1.57 4.78
C ILE A 15 17.60 2.87 5.54
N ASN A 16 17.05 3.88 4.86
CA ASN A 16 16.64 5.13 5.52
C ASN A 16 15.46 4.90 6.49
N HIS A 17 14.51 4.04 6.14
CA HIS A 17 13.23 3.91 6.86
C HIS A 17 13.20 2.78 7.90
N ILE A 18 14.21 1.91 7.95
CA ILE A 18 14.26 0.86 8.98
C ILE A 18 14.78 1.37 10.33
N VAL A 19 14.34 0.70 11.39
CA VAL A 19 14.86 0.88 12.75
C VAL A 19 15.90 -0.20 13.04
N ALA A 20 17.16 0.22 13.17
CA ALA A 20 18.28 -0.65 13.47
C ALA A 20 19.28 0.04 14.41
N LYS A 21 20.15 -0.74 15.05
CA LYS A 21 21.23 -0.21 15.91
C LYS A 21 22.26 0.54 15.08
N GLU A 22 22.59 -0.01 13.91
CA GLU A 22 23.60 0.50 12.99
C GLU A 22 23.17 0.13 11.57
N LYS A 23 23.32 1.07 10.63
CA LYS A 23 22.74 1.00 9.28
C LYS A 23 23.84 1.17 8.24
N HIS A 24 23.96 0.22 7.33
CA HIS A 24 24.95 0.24 6.25
C HIS A 24 24.25 0.16 4.91
N ALA A 25 24.72 0.95 3.95
CA ALA A 25 24.30 0.91 2.55
C ALA A 25 25.53 0.60 1.69
N SER A 26 25.44 -0.40 0.81
CA SER A 26 26.52 -0.74 -0.12
C SER A 26 25.99 -0.74 -1.55
N ASP A 27 26.71 -0.09 -2.46
CA ASP A 27 26.37 -0.02 -3.87
C ASP A 27 27.61 0.36 -4.69
N ILE A 28 27.67 -0.04 -5.96
CA ILE A 28 28.74 0.38 -6.87
C ILE A 28 28.66 1.88 -7.20
N SER A 29 27.47 2.47 -7.08
CA SER A 29 27.18 3.85 -7.45
C SER A 29 27.35 4.81 -6.27
N GLU A 30 28.03 5.92 -6.51
CA GLU A 30 28.16 7.02 -5.52
C GLU A 30 26.82 7.68 -5.14
N ILE A 31 25.74 7.35 -5.85
CA ILE A 31 24.39 7.88 -5.59
C ILE A 31 23.93 7.63 -4.14
N ILE A 32 24.39 6.55 -3.50
CA ILE A 32 24.05 6.27 -2.10
C ILE A 32 24.55 7.36 -1.16
N ARG A 33 25.67 8.03 -1.44
CA ARG A 33 26.19 9.11 -0.57
C ARG A 33 25.28 10.34 -0.57
N GLN A 34 24.52 10.53 -1.64
CA GLN A 34 23.61 11.66 -1.81
C GLN A 34 22.24 11.39 -1.18
N ASN A 35 21.83 10.12 -1.13
CA ASN A 35 20.48 9.73 -0.71
C ASN A 35 20.43 9.11 0.70
N ALA A 36 21.57 8.67 1.24
CA ALA A 36 21.64 8.14 2.60
C ALA A 36 21.35 9.20 3.66
N GLU A 37 20.45 8.88 4.60
CA GLU A 37 20.17 9.74 5.75
C GLU A 37 21.32 9.78 6.77
N LYS A 38 21.29 10.79 7.64
CA LYS A 38 22.28 10.95 8.71
C LYS A 38 22.34 9.70 9.59
N GLY A 39 23.54 9.10 9.66
CA GLY A 39 23.80 7.91 10.47
C GLY A 39 23.77 6.60 9.68
N VAL A 40 23.47 6.62 8.38
CA VAL A 40 23.72 5.50 7.47
C VAL A 40 25.19 5.56 7.02
N ILE A 41 25.89 4.42 7.11
CA ILE A 41 27.28 4.27 6.69
C ILE A 41 27.30 3.75 5.25
N CYS A 42 27.88 4.51 4.34
CA CYS A 42 27.90 4.19 2.91
C CYS A 42 29.21 3.52 2.49
N HIS A 43 29.10 2.41 1.76
CA HIS A 43 30.18 1.62 1.17
C HIS A 43 30.06 1.67 -0.36
N ILE A 44 31.08 2.18 -1.05
CA ILE A 44 31.08 2.25 -2.52
C ILE A 44 31.96 1.12 -3.04
N GLN A 45 31.32 0.00 -3.38
CA GLN A 45 32.01 -1.23 -3.79
C GLN A 45 31.07 -2.20 -4.51
N ASP A 46 31.65 -3.18 -5.18
CA ASP A 46 30.91 -4.27 -5.82
C ASP A 46 30.31 -5.20 -4.77
N CYS A 47 29.09 -5.69 -5.02
CA CYS A 47 28.43 -6.67 -4.17
C CYS A 47 29.16 -8.03 -4.10
N ALA A 48 29.97 -8.34 -5.12
CA ALA A 48 30.82 -9.51 -5.16
C ALA A 48 32.18 -9.29 -4.46
N GLU A 49 32.49 -8.08 -4.01
CA GLU A 49 33.75 -7.72 -3.36
C GLU A 49 33.55 -6.70 -2.21
N LEU A 50 33.06 -7.15 -1.06
CA LEU A 50 32.78 -6.33 0.14
C LEU A 50 34.05 -6.11 0.99
N SER A 51 35.12 -5.67 0.34
CA SER A 51 36.48 -5.61 0.91
C SER A 51 36.64 -4.65 2.09
N ASP A 52 35.80 -3.63 2.21
CA ASP A 52 35.82 -2.68 3.32
C ASP A 52 34.96 -3.11 4.54
N ILE A 53 34.35 -4.30 4.44
CA ILE A 53 33.49 -4.90 5.45
C ILE A 53 34.17 -6.11 6.08
N SER A 54 34.29 -6.10 7.40
CA SER A 54 34.80 -7.23 8.18
C SER A 54 33.81 -8.40 8.21
N ASP A 55 34.36 -9.61 8.30
CA ASP A 55 33.61 -10.85 8.52
C ASP A 55 32.68 -10.77 9.75
N GLU A 56 31.57 -11.52 9.71
CA GLU A 56 30.63 -11.68 10.83
C GLU A 56 30.16 -10.34 11.46
N LYS A 57 29.97 -9.30 10.65
CA LYS A 57 29.56 -7.97 11.12
C LYS A 57 28.05 -7.82 11.26
N PHE A 58 27.29 -8.35 10.32
CA PHE A 58 25.86 -8.05 10.18
C PHE A 58 24.97 -9.10 10.83
N ASP A 59 23.90 -8.63 11.48
CA ASP A 59 22.83 -9.51 11.94
C ASP A 59 21.83 -9.78 10.79
N ILE A 60 21.69 -8.81 9.88
CA ILE A 60 20.81 -8.89 8.71
C ILE A 60 21.52 -8.30 7.49
N VAL A 61 21.49 -9.01 6.37
CA VAL A 61 21.78 -8.48 5.04
C VAL A 61 20.48 -8.47 4.25
N PHE A 62 20.14 -7.34 3.65
CA PHE A 62 18.99 -7.13 2.80
C PHE A 62 19.44 -6.79 1.39
N GLU A 63 18.78 -7.35 0.39
CA GLU A 63 18.85 -6.88 -1.00
C GLU A 63 17.45 -6.77 -1.59
N SER A 64 17.27 -5.79 -2.46
CA SER A 64 16.08 -5.68 -3.29
C SER A 64 16.49 -5.43 -4.73
N ASN A 65 16.00 -6.27 -5.63
CA ASN A 65 16.21 -6.13 -7.06
C ASN A 65 17.69 -6.02 -7.47
N LEU A 66 18.54 -6.88 -6.91
CA LEU A 66 19.97 -6.90 -7.21
C LEU A 66 20.38 -8.08 -8.09
N LEU A 67 20.06 -9.31 -7.66
CA LEU A 67 20.64 -10.53 -8.21
C LEU A 67 20.22 -10.78 -9.67
N GLU A 68 19.04 -10.30 -10.09
CA GLU A 68 18.57 -10.43 -11.47
C GLU A 68 19.42 -9.66 -12.49
N HIS A 69 20.18 -8.65 -12.05
CA HIS A 69 21.07 -7.83 -12.89
C HIS A 69 22.49 -8.41 -13.02
N LEU A 70 22.80 -9.43 -12.22
CA LEU A 70 24.10 -10.08 -12.16
C LEU A 70 24.13 -11.30 -13.07
N ASP A 71 25.32 -11.65 -13.58
CA ASP A 71 25.54 -12.96 -14.19
C ASP A 71 25.79 -14.03 -13.13
N SER A 72 25.84 -15.29 -13.54
CA SER A 72 26.00 -16.40 -12.59
C SER A 72 27.25 -16.26 -11.73
N ASP A 73 28.43 -15.94 -12.29
CA ASP A 73 29.68 -15.82 -11.53
C ASP A 73 29.61 -14.70 -10.47
N HIS A 74 28.99 -13.56 -10.80
CA HIS A 74 28.77 -12.50 -9.82
C HIS A 74 27.77 -12.89 -8.74
N ILE A 75 26.69 -13.60 -9.07
CA ILE A 75 25.73 -14.09 -8.07
C ILE A 75 26.42 -15.01 -7.06
N GLU A 76 27.25 -15.94 -7.54
CA GLU A 76 27.98 -16.89 -6.69
C GLU A 76 28.88 -16.15 -5.69
N LYS A 77 29.71 -15.22 -6.19
CA LYS A 77 30.59 -14.40 -5.33
C LYS A 77 29.82 -13.50 -4.37
N THR A 78 28.72 -12.90 -4.80
CA THR A 78 27.86 -12.10 -3.93
C THR A 78 27.27 -12.94 -2.80
N LEU A 79 26.83 -14.18 -3.07
CA LEU A 79 26.32 -15.07 -2.01
C LEU A 79 27.42 -15.49 -1.03
N GLU A 80 28.64 -15.74 -1.51
CA GLU A 80 29.81 -16.01 -0.66
C GLU A 80 30.13 -14.82 0.26
N GLU A 81 30.11 -13.60 -0.28
CA GLU A 81 30.34 -12.38 0.50
C GLU A 81 29.22 -12.14 1.52
N ILE A 82 27.96 -12.37 1.15
CA ILE A 82 26.82 -12.29 2.09
C ILE A 82 27.03 -13.25 3.27
N LEU A 83 27.44 -14.50 3.01
CA LEU A 83 27.73 -15.48 4.06
C LEU A 83 28.91 -15.04 4.94
N ARG A 84 29.97 -14.50 4.34
CA ARG A 84 31.15 -14.02 5.06
C ARG A 84 30.82 -12.88 6.02
N VAL A 85 30.03 -11.89 5.57
CA VAL A 85 29.74 -10.69 6.37
C VAL A 85 28.61 -10.89 7.37
N LEU A 86 27.77 -11.93 7.20
CA LEU A 86 26.76 -12.31 8.18
C LEU A 86 27.38 -12.97 9.41
N LYS A 87 26.88 -12.60 10.59
CA LYS A 87 27.15 -13.37 11.82
C LYS A 87 26.57 -14.77 11.71
N LYS A 88 27.10 -15.70 12.50
CA LYS A 88 26.46 -17.01 12.71
C LYS A 88 25.03 -16.83 13.21
N GLY A 89 24.07 -17.40 12.48
CA GLY A 89 22.64 -17.24 12.76
C GLY A 89 22.04 -15.89 12.32
N GLY A 90 22.81 -15.07 11.60
CA GLY A 90 22.30 -13.89 10.91
C GLY A 90 21.37 -14.26 9.76
N ARG A 91 20.57 -13.30 9.30
CA ARG A 91 19.55 -13.53 8.28
C ARG A 91 19.88 -12.79 6.99
N PHE A 92 19.72 -13.50 5.87
CA PHE A 92 19.66 -12.88 4.55
C PHE A 92 18.20 -12.71 4.14
N ILE A 93 17.81 -11.49 3.74
CA ILE A 93 16.48 -11.16 3.25
C ILE A 93 16.64 -10.66 1.82
N ALA A 94 16.05 -11.40 0.89
CA ALA A 94 16.11 -11.14 -0.54
C ALA A 94 14.71 -10.81 -1.06
N MET A 95 14.56 -9.66 -1.73
CA MET A 95 13.33 -9.30 -2.41
C MET A 95 13.61 -9.06 -3.88
N GLN A 96 13.13 -9.95 -4.73
CA GLN A 96 13.41 -9.85 -6.15
C GLN A 96 12.22 -10.32 -7.00
N PRO A 97 12.28 -10.03 -8.30
CA PRO A 97 11.25 -10.40 -9.26
C PRO A 97 11.19 -11.91 -9.41
N ASN A 98 9.97 -12.42 -9.54
CA ASN A 98 9.75 -13.83 -9.76
C ASN A 98 9.30 -14.07 -11.20
N PHE A 99 10.16 -14.69 -12.00
CA PHE A 99 9.90 -15.01 -13.41
C PHE A 99 8.54 -15.69 -13.59
N THR A 100 8.17 -16.63 -12.71
CA THR A 100 6.90 -17.35 -12.79
C THR A 100 5.70 -16.41 -12.91
N TYR A 101 5.74 -15.24 -12.28
CA TYR A 101 4.63 -14.30 -12.22
C TYR A 101 4.82 -13.05 -13.09
N LEU A 102 6.07 -12.66 -13.35
CA LEU A 102 6.39 -11.37 -13.97
C LEU A 102 6.97 -11.50 -15.40
N TYR A 103 7.07 -12.71 -15.97
CA TYR A 103 7.72 -12.99 -17.25
C TYR A 103 7.28 -12.11 -18.44
N LYS A 104 6.06 -11.56 -18.44
CA LYS A 104 5.51 -10.81 -19.59
C LYS A 104 6.12 -9.42 -19.76
N ASN A 105 6.39 -8.72 -18.67
CA ASN A 105 6.77 -7.30 -18.69
C ASN A 105 8.13 -7.07 -18.03
N TYR A 106 8.54 -7.98 -17.14
CA TYR A 106 9.69 -7.74 -16.28
C TYR A 106 11.02 -7.93 -17.01
N PHE A 107 11.05 -8.73 -18.07
CA PHE A 107 12.25 -8.92 -18.90
C PHE A 107 12.31 -7.97 -20.11
N ASP A 108 11.40 -6.97 -20.17
CA ASP A 108 11.55 -5.85 -21.10
C ASP A 108 12.63 -4.86 -20.62
N ASP A 109 13.01 -4.92 -19.33
CA ASP A 109 14.20 -4.23 -18.83
C ASP A 109 15.46 -4.98 -19.29
N TYR A 110 16.20 -4.33 -20.20
CA TYR A 110 17.41 -4.88 -20.80
C TYR A 110 18.55 -5.13 -19.79
N THR A 111 18.44 -4.62 -18.57
CA THR A 111 19.44 -4.81 -17.52
C THR A 111 19.26 -6.12 -16.74
N HIS A 112 18.12 -6.80 -16.88
CA HIS A 112 17.92 -8.12 -16.28
C HIS A 112 18.63 -9.20 -17.10
N LYS A 113 19.61 -9.86 -16.47
CA LYS A 113 20.46 -10.88 -17.09
C LYS A 113 20.09 -12.29 -16.66
N THR A 114 19.66 -12.45 -15.41
CA THR A 114 19.42 -13.76 -14.82
C THR A 114 17.94 -13.98 -14.53
N ILE A 115 17.44 -15.14 -14.98
CA ILE A 115 16.05 -15.55 -14.78
C ILE A 115 15.95 -16.31 -13.45
N LEU A 116 15.36 -15.68 -12.45
CA LEU A 116 15.10 -16.28 -11.15
C LEU A 116 13.60 -16.46 -10.92
N SER A 117 13.24 -17.65 -10.48
CA SER A 117 11.91 -18.00 -9.94
C SER A 117 12.09 -18.40 -8.49
N HIS A 118 11.00 -18.42 -7.71
CA HIS A 118 11.04 -18.95 -6.35
C HIS A 118 11.68 -20.35 -6.24
N VAL A 119 11.47 -21.23 -7.24
CA VAL A 119 12.07 -22.59 -7.27
C VAL A 119 13.58 -22.55 -7.51
N SER A 120 14.02 -21.84 -8.56
CA SER A 120 15.45 -21.77 -8.89
C SER A 120 16.23 -20.98 -7.84
N PHE A 121 15.64 -19.94 -7.27
CA PHE A 121 16.25 -19.12 -6.23
C PHE A 121 16.40 -19.88 -4.91
N GLU A 122 15.37 -20.62 -4.48
CA GLU A 122 15.46 -21.49 -3.31
C GLU A 122 16.58 -22.53 -3.45
N ASN A 123 16.68 -23.18 -4.60
CA ASN A 123 17.74 -24.17 -4.86
C ASN A 123 19.13 -23.54 -4.87
N LEU A 124 19.27 -22.35 -5.46
CA LEU A 124 20.50 -21.58 -5.45
C LEU A 124 20.94 -21.30 -4.01
N LEU A 125 20.08 -20.69 -3.19
CA LEU A 125 20.40 -20.36 -1.80
C LEU A 125 20.79 -21.60 -0.98
N LYS A 126 20.07 -22.71 -1.13
CA LYS A 126 20.40 -23.97 -0.43
C LYS A 126 21.77 -24.52 -0.83
N ASN A 127 22.15 -24.41 -2.11
CA ASN A 127 23.46 -24.85 -2.57
C ASN A 127 24.61 -24.04 -1.94
N TYR A 128 24.37 -22.77 -1.62
CA TYR A 128 25.33 -21.90 -0.93
C TYR A 128 25.26 -22.02 0.60
N GLY A 129 24.44 -22.93 1.14
CA GLY A 129 24.41 -23.21 2.58
C GLY A 129 23.44 -22.35 3.39
N PHE A 130 22.53 -21.64 2.73
CA PHE A 130 21.41 -20.98 3.41
C PHE A 130 20.32 -22.00 3.78
N GLU A 131 19.77 -21.86 4.99
CA GLU A 131 18.52 -22.50 5.39
C GLU A 131 17.35 -21.54 5.12
N ILE A 132 16.30 -22.02 4.45
CA ILE A 132 15.15 -21.19 4.09
C ILE A 132 14.15 -21.17 5.24
N GLU A 133 14.10 -20.04 5.96
CA GLU A 133 13.13 -19.81 7.04
C GLU A 133 11.74 -19.49 6.49
N ASN A 134 11.65 -18.63 5.46
CA ASN A 134 10.41 -18.29 4.76
C ASN A 134 10.68 -17.97 3.29
N MET A 135 9.73 -18.28 2.41
CA MET A 135 9.75 -17.93 1.00
C MET A 135 8.35 -17.55 0.56
N GLU A 136 8.16 -16.30 0.16
CA GLU A 136 6.89 -15.81 -0.40
C GLU A 136 7.06 -15.64 -1.92
N PRO A 137 6.57 -16.57 -2.76
CA PRO A 137 6.76 -16.49 -4.21
C PRO A 137 6.14 -15.23 -4.82
N LYS A 138 5.14 -14.66 -4.14
CA LYS A 138 4.42 -13.48 -4.59
C LYS A 138 4.07 -12.62 -3.37
N PHE A 139 4.66 -11.43 -3.31
CA PHE A 139 4.29 -10.40 -2.35
C PHE A 139 3.86 -9.14 -3.10
N LEU A 140 2.91 -8.40 -2.52
CA LEU A 140 2.44 -7.10 -2.98
C LEU A 140 3.61 -6.17 -3.37
N PRO A 141 3.52 -5.34 -4.44
CA PRO A 141 2.36 -5.02 -5.27
C PRO A 141 2.57 -5.41 -6.74
N ALA A 142 1.80 -6.37 -7.25
CA ALA A 142 1.49 -6.41 -8.68
C ALA A 142 0.19 -5.62 -8.91
N THR A 143 0.30 -4.35 -9.31
CA THR A 143 -0.84 -3.61 -9.88
C THR A 143 -1.38 -4.42 -11.06
N PHE A 144 -2.60 -4.96 -10.94
CA PHE A 144 -3.19 -5.75 -12.02
C PHE A 144 -3.80 -4.85 -13.11
N PHE A 145 -4.19 -3.62 -12.76
CA PHE A 145 -4.80 -2.69 -13.71
C PHE A 145 -4.43 -1.23 -13.41
N ASP A 146 -3.82 -0.54 -14.38
CA ASP A 146 -3.41 0.87 -14.29
C ASP A 146 -4.12 1.67 -15.39
N LEU A 147 -4.92 2.66 -14.99
CA LEU A 147 -5.64 3.56 -15.88
C LEU A 147 -4.97 4.94 -16.00
N GLY A 148 -3.79 5.11 -15.41
CA GLY A 148 -3.02 6.34 -15.41
C GLY A 148 -3.60 7.43 -14.51
N ASP A 149 -3.05 8.63 -14.65
CA ASP A 149 -3.43 9.77 -13.83
C ASP A 149 -4.77 10.36 -14.30
N THR A 150 -5.75 10.32 -13.41
CA THR A 150 -7.12 10.76 -13.69
C THR A 150 -7.53 11.88 -12.73
N ALA A 151 -8.28 12.86 -13.23
CA ALA A 151 -8.88 13.89 -12.39
C ALA A 151 -9.94 13.30 -11.45
N LEU A 152 -10.23 13.96 -10.34
CA LEU A 152 -11.24 13.47 -9.40
C LEU A 152 -12.63 13.44 -10.03
N ALA A 153 -13.29 12.29 -9.90
CA ALA A 153 -14.68 12.15 -10.32
C ALA A 153 -15.57 13.18 -9.59
N ASN A 154 -16.55 13.74 -10.31
CA ASN A 154 -17.50 14.73 -9.80
C ASN A 154 -16.88 16.07 -9.34
N SER A 155 -15.59 16.33 -9.60
CA SER A 155 -14.95 17.63 -9.37
C SER A 155 -15.09 18.54 -10.61
N PHE A 156 -16.32 18.90 -10.97
CA PHE A 156 -16.58 19.71 -12.17
C PHE A 156 -15.93 21.10 -12.09
N LEU A 157 -15.17 21.46 -13.13
CA LEU A 157 -14.54 22.78 -13.25
C LEU A 157 -15.59 23.89 -13.40
N LYS A 158 -15.38 25.01 -12.73
CA LYS A 158 -16.16 26.24 -12.99
C LYS A 158 -15.61 26.95 -14.22
N LYS A 159 -16.41 27.83 -14.81
CA LYS A 159 -16.01 28.63 -15.98
C LYS A 159 -14.71 29.43 -15.73
N GLU A 160 -14.53 29.89 -14.51
CA GLU A 160 -13.36 30.64 -14.03
C GLU A 160 -12.11 29.77 -13.78
N ASP A 161 -12.25 28.44 -13.79
CA ASP A 161 -11.16 27.48 -13.63
C ASP A 161 -10.66 26.92 -14.96
N LEU A 162 -11.33 27.26 -16.08
CA LEU A 162 -10.91 26.87 -17.41
C LEU A 162 -9.51 27.42 -17.72
N GLY A 163 -8.58 26.53 -18.08
CA GLY A 163 -7.18 26.85 -18.40
C GLY A 163 -6.23 26.80 -17.22
N LYS A 164 -6.71 26.54 -15.99
CA LYS A 164 -5.85 26.25 -14.84
C LYS A 164 -5.43 24.77 -14.82
N PRO A 165 -4.28 24.42 -14.23
CA PRO A 165 -3.91 23.03 -14.00
C PRO A 165 -4.94 22.32 -13.11
N GLU A 166 -5.37 21.14 -13.54
CA GLU A 166 -6.27 20.26 -12.78
C GLU A 166 -5.45 19.17 -12.08
N PRO A 167 -5.57 18.98 -10.75
CA PRO A 167 -4.91 17.90 -10.04
C PRO A 167 -5.40 16.54 -10.55
N LYS A 168 -4.44 15.66 -10.85
CA LYS A 168 -4.70 14.26 -11.22
C LYS A 168 -4.06 13.33 -10.22
N TYR A 169 -4.66 12.16 -10.05
CA TYR A 169 -4.22 11.13 -9.11
C TYR A 169 -4.11 9.79 -9.85
N PRO A 170 -3.13 8.94 -9.49
CA PRO A 170 -2.99 7.64 -10.13
C PRO A 170 -4.23 6.77 -9.89
N LEU A 171 -4.77 6.21 -10.97
CA LEU A 171 -5.90 5.29 -10.92
C LEU A 171 -5.40 3.85 -11.10
N LYS A 172 -4.73 3.35 -10.05
CA LYS A 172 -4.14 2.01 -9.99
C LYS A 172 -4.99 1.10 -9.13
N VAL A 173 -5.46 0.00 -9.71
CA VAL A 173 -6.26 -1.02 -9.03
C VAL A 173 -5.37 -2.20 -8.68
N TYR A 174 -5.38 -2.55 -7.41
CA TYR A 174 -4.77 -3.74 -6.87
C TYR A 174 -5.79 -4.87 -6.75
N PHE A 175 -5.37 -6.11 -7.03
CA PHE A 175 -6.16 -7.33 -6.83
C PHE A 175 -5.49 -8.27 -5.84
N CYS A 176 -6.18 -8.61 -4.76
CA CYS A 176 -5.72 -9.63 -3.82
C CYS A 176 -6.14 -11.02 -4.31
N ASP A 177 -5.19 -11.86 -4.70
CA ASP A 177 -5.50 -13.23 -5.13
C ASP A 177 -6.00 -14.16 -4.01
N ASN A 178 -5.81 -13.79 -2.74
CA ASN A 178 -6.26 -14.61 -1.60
C ASN A 178 -7.75 -14.40 -1.29
N CYS A 179 -8.19 -13.13 -1.17
CA CYS A 179 -9.58 -12.80 -0.79
C CYS A 179 -10.40 -12.16 -1.92
N GLY A 180 -9.80 -11.89 -3.08
CA GLY A 180 -10.45 -11.22 -4.21
C GLY A 180 -10.68 -9.72 -4.02
N LEU A 181 -10.14 -9.11 -2.95
CA LEU A 181 -10.28 -7.67 -2.72
C LEU A 181 -9.66 -6.87 -3.86
N ASN A 182 -10.44 -5.95 -4.42
CA ASN A 182 -9.99 -4.96 -5.39
C ASN A 182 -9.93 -3.60 -4.70
N GLN A 183 -8.78 -2.92 -4.73
CA GLN A 183 -8.65 -1.62 -4.07
C GLN A 183 -7.72 -0.67 -4.83
N LEU A 184 -7.98 0.63 -4.75
CA LEU A 184 -7.05 1.66 -5.19
C LEU A 184 -5.84 1.75 -4.25
N THR A 185 -4.65 1.92 -4.81
CA THR A 185 -3.41 2.11 -4.02
C THR A 185 -3.28 3.53 -3.48
N ASP A 186 -3.83 4.50 -4.18
CA ASP A 186 -3.67 5.92 -3.90
C ASP A 186 -4.86 6.44 -3.09
N VAL A 187 -4.57 6.98 -1.90
CA VAL A 187 -5.57 7.59 -1.02
C VAL A 187 -5.50 9.11 -1.17
N VAL A 188 -6.49 9.69 -1.84
CA VAL A 188 -6.62 11.15 -1.92
C VAL A 188 -7.17 11.69 -0.60
N GLU A 189 -6.64 12.84 -0.16
CA GLU A 189 -7.06 13.42 1.09
C GLU A 189 -8.58 13.70 1.10
N PRO A 190 -9.31 13.28 2.16
CA PRO A 190 -10.76 13.50 2.26
C PRO A 190 -11.18 14.98 2.11
N LYS A 191 -10.35 15.92 2.57
CA LYS A 191 -10.62 17.36 2.46
C LYS A 191 -10.68 17.85 0.99
N ILE A 192 -10.06 17.10 0.08
CA ILE A 192 -10.07 17.37 -1.36
C ILE A 192 -11.29 16.67 -1.99
N LEU A 193 -11.50 15.39 -1.67
CA LEU A 193 -12.60 14.58 -2.19
C LEU A 193 -13.99 15.11 -1.82
N PHE A 194 -14.17 15.59 -0.59
CA PHE A 194 -15.49 15.92 -0.02
C PHE A 194 -15.72 17.42 0.18
N LYS A 195 -14.95 18.27 -0.52
CA LYS A 195 -15.08 19.73 -0.41
C LYS A 195 -16.43 20.25 -0.93
N ASP A 196 -16.77 19.87 -2.16
CA ASP A 196 -17.97 20.30 -2.89
C ASP A 196 -18.68 19.06 -3.44
N TYR A 197 -19.13 18.16 -2.56
CA TYR A 197 -19.71 16.87 -2.96
C TYR A 197 -21.08 17.06 -3.59
N VAL A 198 -21.20 16.79 -4.90
CA VAL A 198 -22.40 17.05 -5.73
C VAL A 198 -23.32 15.83 -5.91
N TYR A 199 -22.98 14.68 -5.32
CA TYR A 199 -23.78 13.46 -5.47
C TYR A 199 -24.77 13.31 -4.32
N PHE A 200 -26.06 13.51 -4.62
CA PHE A 200 -27.17 13.34 -3.68
C PHE A 200 -27.94 12.06 -4.03
N SER A 201 -28.02 11.13 -3.09
CA SER A 201 -28.76 9.88 -3.30
C SER A 201 -30.26 10.13 -3.51
N SER A 202 -30.83 11.21 -2.97
CA SER A 202 -32.22 11.62 -3.19
C SER A 202 -32.58 12.03 -4.62
N ASP A 203 -31.59 12.43 -5.43
CA ASP A 203 -31.85 13.01 -6.75
C ASP A 203 -32.03 11.93 -7.83
N MET A 204 -31.82 10.66 -7.48
CA MET A 204 -32.05 9.54 -8.38
C MET A 204 -33.48 8.99 -8.23
N PRO A 205 -34.31 8.96 -9.30
CA PRO A 205 -35.74 8.62 -9.22
C PRO A 205 -36.08 7.24 -8.64
N VAL A 206 -35.16 6.26 -8.76
CA VAL A 206 -35.40 4.84 -8.42
C VAL A 206 -34.96 4.50 -6.99
N LEU A 207 -34.04 5.28 -6.42
CA LEU A 207 -33.44 5.00 -5.12
C LEU A 207 -34.39 5.11 -3.91
N PRO A 208 -35.42 5.98 -3.89
CA PRO A 208 -36.36 6.05 -2.78
C PRO A 208 -37.14 4.75 -2.55
N GLU A 209 -37.54 4.05 -3.62
CA GLU A 209 -38.26 2.77 -3.49
C GLU A 209 -37.32 1.66 -3.05
N HIS A 210 -36.14 1.58 -3.66
CA HIS A 210 -35.10 0.63 -3.27
C HIS A 210 -34.75 0.74 -1.77
N PHE A 211 -34.48 1.95 -1.27
CA PHE A 211 -34.13 2.14 0.14
C PHE A 211 -35.30 1.94 1.10
N ARG A 212 -36.55 2.14 0.68
CA ARG A 212 -37.69 1.74 1.51
C ARG A 212 -37.78 0.23 1.65
N ASN A 213 -37.59 -0.51 0.57
CA ASN A 213 -37.60 -1.97 0.61
C ASN A 213 -36.42 -2.49 1.45
N TYR A 214 -35.24 -1.94 1.23
CA TYR A 214 -34.06 -2.29 2.00
C TYR A 214 -34.17 -1.92 3.49
N ALA A 215 -34.75 -0.77 3.83
CA ALA A 215 -35.02 -0.39 5.21
C ALA A 215 -35.92 -1.40 5.92
N ASN A 216 -36.97 -1.89 5.25
CA ASN A 216 -37.83 -2.93 5.80
C ASN A 216 -37.06 -4.23 6.05
N GLU A 217 -36.20 -4.66 5.13
CA GLU A 217 -35.36 -5.84 5.30
C GLU A 217 -34.36 -5.69 6.44
N VAL A 218 -33.74 -4.51 6.57
CA VAL A 218 -32.78 -4.24 7.64
C VAL A 218 -33.48 -4.29 9.00
N VAL A 219 -34.62 -3.61 9.14
CA VAL A 219 -35.37 -3.58 10.40
C VAL A 219 -35.92 -4.96 10.74
N SER A 220 -36.51 -5.68 9.78
CA SER A 220 -37.12 -6.99 10.04
C SER A 220 -36.11 -8.08 10.41
N ASN A 221 -34.92 -8.07 9.82
CA ASN A 221 -33.94 -9.12 10.01
C ASN A 221 -32.96 -8.82 11.15
N PHE A 222 -32.66 -7.56 11.43
CA PHE A 222 -31.53 -7.19 12.29
C PHE A 222 -31.89 -6.32 13.50
N THR A 223 -33.10 -5.78 13.57
CA THR A 223 -33.56 -5.04 14.75
C THR A 223 -34.53 -5.89 15.56
N THR A 224 -34.42 -5.77 16.87
CA THR A 224 -35.26 -6.47 17.85
C THR A 224 -36.14 -5.48 18.63
N SER A 225 -35.80 -4.20 18.60
CA SER A 225 -36.51 -3.12 19.28
C SER A 225 -36.38 -1.81 18.53
N THR A 226 -37.38 -0.93 18.66
CA THR A 226 -37.30 0.47 18.22
C THR A 226 -36.26 1.29 18.98
N ASN A 227 -35.74 0.76 20.10
CA ASN A 227 -34.62 1.35 20.83
C ASN A 227 -33.25 1.02 20.26
N ASP A 228 -33.16 0.05 19.34
CA ASP A 228 -31.91 -0.30 18.67
C ASP A 228 -31.41 0.88 17.84
N LEU A 229 -30.09 1.00 17.70
CA LEU A 229 -29.43 2.06 16.96
C LEU A 229 -28.85 1.50 15.66
N VAL A 230 -29.33 2.00 14.53
CA VAL A 230 -28.76 1.72 13.22
C VAL A 230 -27.79 2.85 12.84
N VAL A 231 -26.55 2.48 12.54
CA VAL A 231 -25.50 3.41 12.12
C VAL A 231 -25.14 3.15 10.67
N GLU A 232 -25.15 4.19 9.82
CA GLU A 232 -24.72 4.11 8.42
C GLU A 232 -23.44 4.94 8.22
N ILE A 233 -22.37 4.29 7.74
CA ILE A 233 -21.10 4.93 7.39
C ILE A 233 -21.12 5.28 5.90
N GLY A 234 -20.93 6.56 5.57
CA GLY A 234 -21.19 7.10 4.24
C GLY A 234 -22.68 7.31 3.99
N SER A 235 -23.41 7.83 4.98
CA SER A 235 -24.88 7.91 4.96
C SER A 235 -25.47 8.86 3.92
N ASN A 236 -24.62 9.62 3.22
CA ASN A 236 -25.01 10.67 2.31
C ASN A 236 -26.08 11.59 2.96
N ASP A 237 -27.08 12.02 2.20
CA ASP A 237 -28.16 12.91 2.61
C ASP A 237 -29.24 12.22 3.47
N GLY A 238 -28.97 11.00 3.93
CA GLY A 238 -29.77 10.29 4.93
C GLY A 238 -31.01 9.60 4.37
N LEU A 239 -31.08 9.32 3.07
CA LEU A 239 -32.25 8.72 2.43
C LEU A 239 -32.63 7.35 3.04
N LEU A 240 -31.67 6.45 3.22
CA LEU A 240 -31.89 5.15 3.85
C LEU A 240 -32.24 5.29 5.34
N LEU A 241 -31.45 6.04 6.10
CA LEU A 241 -31.73 6.29 7.51
C LEU A 241 -33.07 6.98 7.74
N GLY A 242 -33.52 7.84 6.84
CA GLY A 242 -34.84 8.44 6.88
C GLY A 242 -35.94 7.38 6.73
N ALA A 243 -35.78 6.42 5.82
CA ALA A 243 -36.69 5.29 5.67
C ALA A 243 -36.70 4.39 6.92
N ILE A 244 -35.54 4.08 7.50
CA ILE A 244 -35.42 3.28 8.74
C ILE A 244 -36.04 4.03 9.93
N LYS A 245 -35.81 5.33 10.04
CA LYS A 245 -36.39 6.20 11.08
C LYS A 245 -37.92 6.21 11.02
N ASN A 246 -38.49 6.19 9.81
CA ASN A 246 -39.95 6.13 9.63
C ASN A 246 -40.57 4.81 10.11
N LEU A 247 -39.76 3.75 10.27
CA LEU A 247 -40.15 2.49 10.90
C LEU A 247 -40.01 2.53 12.44
N GLY A 248 -39.60 3.66 13.01
CA GLY A 248 -39.55 3.90 14.46
C GLY A 248 -38.22 3.55 15.13
N VAL A 249 -37.20 3.15 14.37
CA VAL A 249 -35.88 2.78 14.89
C VAL A 249 -34.98 4.02 15.02
N LYS A 250 -34.07 4.02 16.02
CA LYS A 250 -33.08 5.11 16.16
C LYS A 250 -32.01 4.99 15.08
N VAL A 251 -31.61 6.12 14.52
CA VAL A 251 -30.63 6.19 13.44
C VAL A 251 -29.52 7.19 13.72
N LEU A 252 -28.32 6.91 13.23
CA LEU A 252 -27.19 7.82 13.23
C LEU A 252 -26.41 7.68 11.92
N GLY A 253 -26.32 8.76 11.15
CA GLY A 253 -25.47 8.82 9.96
C GLY A 253 -24.06 9.27 10.29
N VAL A 254 -23.10 8.79 9.51
CA VAL A 254 -21.72 9.28 9.54
C VAL A 254 -21.31 9.59 8.10
N ASP A 255 -20.93 10.83 7.81
CA ASP A 255 -20.51 11.22 6.45
C ASP A 255 -19.36 12.24 6.49
N PRO A 256 -18.31 12.12 5.66
CA PRO A 256 -17.23 13.10 5.62
C PRO A 256 -17.63 14.44 4.96
N ALA A 257 -18.66 14.47 4.11
CA ALA A 257 -19.07 15.66 3.37
C ALA A 257 -19.95 16.59 4.22
N GLU A 258 -19.46 17.80 4.47
CA GLU A 258 -20.09 18.77 5.36
C GLU A 258 -21.47 19.23 4.87
N ASN A 259 -21.57 19.53 3.57
CA ASN A 259 -22.82 19.94 2.94
C ASN A 259 -23.89 18.84 3.02
N ILE A 260 -23.48 17.58 2.84
CA ILE A 260 -24.35 16.42 2.86
C ILE A 260 -24.85 16.11 4.26
N ALA A 261 -23.95 16.08 5.26
CA ALA A 261 -24.31 15.89 6.65
C ALA A 261 -25.29 16.99 7.12
N LYS A 262 -25.07 18.24 6.70
CA LYS A 262 -26.00 19.34 6.99
C LYS A 262 -27.40 19.10 6.42
N ILE A 263 -27.49 18.68 5.15
CA ILE A 263 -28.76 18.40 4.49
C ILE A 263 -29.51 17.23 5.17
N ALA A 264 -28.81 16.16 5.54
CA ALA A 264 -29.40 15.05 6.30
C ALA A 264 -30.02 15.54 7.63
N ASN A 265 -29.29 16.37 8.37
CA ASN A 265 -29.78 16.94 9.63
C ASN A 265 -30.98 17.88 9.44
N GLU A 266 -31.00 18.68 8.37
CA GLU A 266 -32.16 19.51 7.98
C GLU A 266 -33.40 18.65 7.63
N LYS A 267 -33.19 17.46 7.05
CA LYS A 267 -34.24 16.45 6.83
C LYS A 267 -34.61 15.67 8.10
N GLY A 268 -34.02 16.00 9.24
CA GLY A 268 -34.28 15.38 10.54
C GLY A 268 -33.57 14.05 10.76
N VAL A 269 -32.60 13.67 9.94
CA VAL A 269 -31.75 12.49 10.15
C VAL A 269 -30.46 12.95 10.82
N THR A 270 -30.24 12.52 12.06
CA THR A 270 -29.02 12.90 12.79
C THR A 270 -27.80 12.30 12.11
N THR A 271 -26.94 13.16 11.56
CA THR A 271 -25.71 12.74 10.87
C THR A 271 -24.52 13.50 11.41
N ILE A 272 -23.50 12.79 11.86
CA ILE A 272 -22.23 13.38 12.31
C ILE A 272 -21.25 13.49 11.15
N ARG A 273 -20.56 14.63 11.08
CA ARG A 273 -19.46 14.81 10.14
C ARG A 273 -18.25 14.02 10.63
N LEU A 274 -17.69 13.17 9.78
CA LEU A 274 -16.42 12.50 10.08
C LEU A 274 -15.26 13.47 9.78
N ASP A 275 -14.78 14.17 10.80
CA ASP A 275 -13.57 15.00 10.70
C ASP A 275 -12.30 14.28 11.19
N SER A 276 -11.15 14.88 10.93
CA SER A 276 -9.83 14.33 11.29
C SER A 276 -9.63 14.03 12.78
N SER A 277 -10.48 14.52 13.68
CA SER A 277 -10.44 14.23 15.12
C SER A 277 -10.95 12.82 15.47
N CYS A 278 -11.71 12.17 14.59
CA CYS A 278 -12.18 10.79 14.77
C CYS A 278 -11.08 9.72 14.61
N ARG A 279 -9.85 10.09 14.20
CA ARG A 279 -8.72 9.17 14.02
C ARG A 279 -8.10 8.63 15.34
N ARG A 280 -8.69 8.91 16.51
CA ARG A 280 -8.10 8.65 17.84
C ARG A 280 -8.39 7.30 18.49
N ARG A 281 -8.69 6.24 17.72
CA ARG A 281 -8.46 4.88 18.21
C ARG A 281 -7.67 4.13 17.15
N GLY A 282 -6.36 4.06 17.39
CA GLY A 282 -5.42 3.29 16.59
C GLY A 282 -5.89 1.84 16.51
N LEU A 283 -6.53 1.51 15.40
CA LEU A 283 -6.52 0.17 14.85
C LEU A 283 -5.33 0.16 13.91
N HIS A 284 -4.20 -0.30 14.43
CA HIS A 284 -3.09 -0.73 13.61
C HIS A 284 -3.54 -2.01 12.91
N VAL A 285 -3.49 -2.01 11.58
CA VAL A 285 -3.44 -3.24 10.79
C VAL A 285 -1.98 -3.64 10.68
#